data_AF-A0A9E3SFN4-F1
#
_entry.id   AF-A0A9E3SFN4-F1
#
_cell.length_a   1.000
_cell.length_b   1.000
_cell.length_c   1.000
_cell.angle_alpha   90.00
_cell.angle_beta   90.00
_cell.angle_gamma   90.00
#
_symmetry.space_group_name_H-M   'P 1'
#
loop_
_entity.id
_entity.type
_entity.pdbx_description
1 polymer ?
#
loop_
_entity_poly.entity_id
_entity_poly.type
_entity_poly.pdbx_seq_one_letter_code
_entity_poly.pdbx_strand_id
1 'polypeptide(L)'
;KKTKYDQKAFRLKMEVFDRYFFSMNIPDNPEKADNILVEKDDKYLRFFFLNDQLNGMLMMNDKENAKKYEQAVREKWVKDKVVSTFGI
;
A
#
# COMPACT_ATOMS: atom_id res chain seq x y z
N LYS A 1 8.56 25.19 4.88
CA LYS A 1 9.79 24.72 5.57
C LYS A 1 9.61 23.23 5.82
N LYS A 2 10.40 22.35 5.18
CA LYS A 2 10.23 20.90 5.36
C LYS A 2 10.74 20.46 6.74
N THR A 3 9.99 19.63 7.46
CA THR A 3 10.40 19.09 8.77
C THR A 3 11.18 17.78 8.63
N LYS A 4 11.85 17.33 9.71
CA LYS A 4 12.51 16.01 9.76
C LYS A 4 11.53 14.84 9.54
N TYR A 5 10.23 15.08 9.69
CA TYR A 5 9.19 14.07 9.51
C TYR A 5 8.73 13.98 8.05
N ASP A 6 8.95 15.01 7.23
CA ASP A 6 8.54 15.05 5.81
C ASP A 6 9.32 14.08 4.92
N GLN A 7 10.43 13.53 5.43
CA GLN A 7 11.25 12.53 4.74
C GLN A 7 10.88 11.09 5.12
N LYS A 8 10.11 10.88 6.18
CA LYS A 8 9.74 9.53 6.63
C LYS A 8 8.43 9.14 6.00
N ALA A 9 8.39 7.93 5.45
CA ALA A 9 7.13 7.35 5.00
C ALA A 9 6.14 7.26 6.16
N PHE A 10 4.93 7.75 5.94
CA PHE A 10 3.83 7.62 6.89
C PHE A 10 3.34 6.17 6.82
N ARG A 11 3.53 5.43 7.90
CA ARG A 11 3.31 3.98 7.94
C ARG A 11 2.56 3.57 9.20
N LEU A 12 1.50 2.79 9.04
CA LEU A 12 0.77 2.13 10.13
C LEU A 12 0.96 0.62 10.02
N LYS A 13 1.17 -0.03 11.17
CA LYS A 13 1.09 -1.48 11.36
C LYS A 13 0.35 -1.72 12.65
N MET A 14 -0.76 -2.43 12.60
CA MET A 14 -1.53 -2.75 13.80
C MET A 14 -2.30 -4.05 13.64
N GLU A 15 -2.63 -4.67 14.76
CA GLU A 15 -3.43 -5.88 14.82
C GLU A 15 -4.59 -5.63 15.80
N VAL A 16 -5.83 -5.88 15.37
CA VAL A 16 -7.05 -5.62 16.17
C VAL A 16 -8.04 -6.74 15.89
N PHE A 17 -8.51 -7.42 16.95
CA PHE A 17 -9.48 -8.54 16.84
C PHE A 17 -9.08 -9.56 15.74
N ASP A 18 -7.85 -10.06 15.81
CA ASP A 18 -7.25 -11.02 14.87
C ASP A 18 -7.14 -10.53 13.41
N ARG A 19 -7.35 -9.23 13.16
CA ARG A 19 -7.16 -8.61 11.86
C ARG A 19 -5.86 -7.85 11.81
N TYR A 20 -5.10 -8.05 10.74
CA TYR A 20 -3.83 -7.37 10.52
C TYR A 20 -4.00 -6.23 9.52
N PHE A 21 -3.60 -5.02 9.91
CA PHE A 21 -3.68 -3.83 9.07
C PHE A 21 -2.29 -3.27 8.78
N PHE A 22 -2.11 -2.88 7.52
CA PHE A 22 -0.93 -2.16 7.06
C PHE A 22 -1.34 -1.01 6.15
N SER A 23 -0.74 0.16 6.37
CA SER A 23 -0.84 1.26 5.41
C SER A 23 0.50 1.97 5.26
N MET A 24 0.72 2.51 4.07
CA MET A 24 1.91 3.30 3.77
C MET A 24 1.57 4.38 2.73
N ASN A 25 1.92 5.63 3.02
CA ASN A 25 1.80 6.78 2.11
C ASN A 25 0.42 6.90 1.42
N ILE A 26 -0.66 6.76 2.20
CA ILE A 26 -2.02 6.97 1.68
C ILE A 26 -2.13 8.40 1.14
N PRO A 27 -2.58 8.61 -0.11
CA PRO A 27 -2.73 9.95 -0.67
C PRO A 27 -3.83 10.74 0.06
N ASP A 28 -3.74 12.07 0.05
CA ASP A 28 -4.71 12.95 0.72
C ASP A 28 -6.14 12.81 0.18
N ASN A 29 -6.28 12.42 -1.09
CA ASN A 29 -7.57 12.15 -1.73
C ASN A 29 -7.57 10.75 -2.38
N PRO A 30 -7.74 9.68 -1.58
CA PRO A 30 -7.61 8.31 -2.07
C PRO A 30 -8.68 7.94 -3.08
N GLU A 31 -9.86 8.57 -3.02
CA GLU A 31 -10.97 8.30 -3.95
C GLU A 31 -10.74 8.85 -5.36
N LYS A 32 -9.81 9.79 -5.52
CA LYS A 32 -9.45 10.35 -6.83
C LYS A 32 -8.13 9.82 -7.38
N ALA A 33 -7.42 8.99 -6.62
CA ALA A 33 -6.14 8.46 -7.03
C ALA A 33 -6.32 7.31 -8.05
N ASP A 34 -5.41 7.20 -9.02
CA ASP A 34 -5.30 5.96 -9.80
C ASP A 34 -4.96 4.82 -8.84
N ASN A 35 -5.77 3.78 -8.85
CA ASN A 35 -5.62 2.69 -7.90
C ASN A 35 -6.08 1.35 -8.44
N ILE A 36 -5.53 0.28 -7.86
CA ILE A 36 -6.04 -1.08 -7.98
C ILE A 36 -6.64 -1.46 -6.63
N LEU A 37 -7.89 -1.88 -6.63
CA LEU A 37 -8.60 -2.41 -5.46
C LEU A 37 -8.82 -3.91 -5.65
N VAL A 38 -8.48 -4.69 -4.64
CA VAL A 38 -8.67 -6.14 -4.59
C VAL A 38 -9.38 -6.48 -3.28
N GLU A 39 -10.55 -7.10 -3.41
CA GLU A 39 -11.32 -7.64 -2.29
C GLU A 39 -11.57 -9.12 -2.56
N LYS A 40 -10.87 -9.99 -1.84
CA LYS A 40 -10.95 -11.44 -2.05
C LYS A 40 -10.50 -12.20 -0.79
N ASP A 41 -11.21 -13.26 -0.43
CA ASP A 41 -10.82 -14.20 0.65
C ASP A 41 -10.41 -13.48 1.95
N ASP A 42 -11.23 -12.54 2.41
CA ASP A 42 -11.02 -11.68 3.59
C ASP A 42 -9.83 -10.69 3.49
N LYS A 43 -9.12 -10.68 2.36
CA LYS A 43 -8.09 -9.68 2.06
C LYS A 43 -8.74 -8.44 1.44
N TYR A 44 -8.29 -7.29 1.91
CA TYR A 44 -8.57 -5.99 1.29
C TYR A 44 -7.25 -5.36 0.93
N LEU A 45 -6.98 -5.12 -0.36
CA LEU A 45 -5.76 -4.49 -0.85
C LEU A 45 -6.14 -3.29 -1.72
N ARG A 46 -5.54 -2.12 -1.46
CA ARG A 46 -5.67 -0.95 -2.32
C ARG A 46 -4.29 -0.40 -2.61
N PHE A 47 -3.89 -0.40 -3.88
CA PHE A 47 -2.61 0.08 -4.37
C PHE A 47 -2.80 1.43 -5.04
N PHE A 48 -2.14 2.49 -4.56
CA PHE A 48 -2.28 3.84 -5.10
C PHE A 48 -1.08 4.21 -5.98
N PHE A 49 -1.35 4.60 -7.22
CA PHE A 49 -0.34 4.91 -8.22
C PHE A 49 -0.26 6.42 -8.48
N LEU A 50 0.96 6.88 -8.72
CA LEU A 50 1.25 8.23 -9.20
C LEU A 50 2.32 8.12 -10.28
N ASN A 51 2.05 8.62 -11.49
CA ASN A 51 2.94 8.47 -12.65
C ASN A 51 3.34 7.00 -12.90
N ASP A 52 2.35 6.10 -12.87
CA ASP A 52 2.50 4.65 -13.03
C ASP A 52 3.34 3.92 -11.95
N GLN A 53 3.77 4.64 -10.92
CA GLN A 53 4.55 4.08 -9.81
C GLN A 53 3.70 3.94 -8.55
N LEU A 54 3.85 2.81 -7.86
CA LEU A 54 3.21 2.56 -6.58
C LEU A 54 3.70 3.58 -5.54
N ASN A 55 2.83 4.50 -5.15
CA ASN A 55 3.16 5.58 -4.23
C ASN A 55 2.74 5.28 -2.79
N GLY A 56 1.61 4.58 -2.64
CA GLY A 56 1.08 4.17 -1.35
C GLY A 56 0.21 2.94 -1.47
N MET A 57 -0.16 2.37 -0.33
CA MET A 57 -1.07 1.23 -0.30
C MET A 57 -1.76 1.03 1.06
N LEU A 58 -2.91 0.36 1.03
CA LEU A 58 -3.68 -0.11 2.19
C LEU A 58 -3.89 -1.63 2.10
N MET A 59 -3.65 -2.36 3.18
CA MET A 59 -3.86 -3.81 3.28
C MET A 59 -4.56 -4.18 4.57
N MET A 60 -5.48 -5.13 4.47
CA MET A 60 -6.05 -5.89 5.56
C MET A 60 -5.85 -7.39 5.30
N ASN A 61 -5.50 -8.14 6.35
CA ASN A 61 -5.48 -9.60 6.41
C ASN A 61 -4.55 -10.32 5.42
N ASP A 62 -3.46 -9.66 5.02
CA ASP A 62 -2.41 -10.25 4.18
C ASP A 62 -1.01 -10.06 4.80
N LYS A 63 -0.90 -10.41 6.08
CA LYS A 63 0.28 -10.21 6.95
C LYS A 63 1.56 -10.80 6.35
N GLU A 64 1.45 -11.94 5.69
CA GLU A 64 2.55 -12.64 5.00
C GLU A 64 3.24 -11.78 3.93
N ASN A 65 2.47 -10.93 3.24
CA ASN A 65 2.97 -10.04 2.19
C ASN A 65 3.32 -8.63 2.69
N ALA A 66 3.07 -8.29 3.96
CA ALA A 66 3.25 -6.93 4.51
C ALA A 66 4.64 -6.32 4.27
N LYS A 67 5.70 -7.14 4.29
CA LYS A 67 7.07 -6.69 4.00
C LYS A 67 7.31 -6.43 2.52
N LYS A 68 6.73 -7.25 1.65
CA LYS A 68 6.83 -7.13 0.20
C LYS A 68 6.06 -5.90 -0.30
N TYR A 69 4.91 -5.64 0.31
CA TYR A 69 4.16 -4.40 0.16
C TYR A 69 4.96 -3.15 0.54
N GLU A 70 5.59 -3.16 1.72
CA GLU A 70 6.49 -2.07 2.12
C GLU A 70 7.64 -1.88 1.12
N GLN A 71 8.22 -2.96 0.62
CA GLN A 71 9.26 -2.92 -0.41
C GLN A 71 8.74 -2.30 -1.71
N ALA A 72 7.58 -2.74 -2.20
CA ALA A 72 6.98 -2.27 -3.45
C ALA A 72 6.73 -0.75 -3.43
N VAL A 73 6.25 -0.21 -2.30
CA VAL A 73 6.04 1.24 -2.12
C VAL A 73 7.37 2.00 -2.06
N ARG A 74 8.38 1.47 -1.36
CA ARG A 74 9.71 2.11 -1.25
C ARG A 74 10.45 2.15 -2.58
N GLU A 75 10.37 1.06 -3.33
CA GLU A 75 11.02 0.89 -4.63
C GLU A 75 10.21 1.44 -5.80
N LYS A 76 9.02 2.03 -5.55
CA LYS A 76 8.18 2.65 -6.57
C LYS A 76 7.87 1.70 -7.73
N TRP A 77 7.46 0.47 -7.41
CA TRP A 77 7.15 -0.54 -8.43
C TRP A 77 6.08 -0.06 -9.40
N VAL A 78 6.28 -0.38 -10.68
CA VAL A 78 5.28 -0.10 -11.74
C VAL A 78 4.08 -1.03 -11.63
N LYS A 79 2.94 -0.62 -12.18
CA LYS A 79 1.66 -1.34 -12.11
C LYS A 79 1.79 -2.81 -12.54
N ASP A 80 2.44 -3.08 -13.67
CA ASP A 80 2.63 -4.45 -14.18
C ASP A 80 3.41 -5.36 -13.22
N LYS A 81 4.41 -4.81 -12.52
CA LYS A 81 5.18 -5.57 -11.52
C LYS A 81 4.32 -5.90 -10.31
N VAL A 82 3.45 -4.98 -9.87
CA VAL A 82 2.51 -5.23 -8.77
C VAL A 82 1.54 -6.35 -9.14
N VAL A 83 0.89 -6.22 -10.30
CA VAL A 83 -0.06 -7.21 -10.85
C VAL A 83 0.57 -8.61 -10.93
N SER A 84 1.70 -8.73 -11.61
CA SER A 84 2.40 -10.02 -11.77
C SER A 84 2.91 -10.61 -10.46
N THR A 85 3.31 -9.77 -9.50
CA THR A 85 3.90 -10.25 -8.24
C THR A 85 2.86 -10.75 -7.23
N PHE A 86 1.66 -10.16 -7.23
CA PHE A 86 0.59 -10.51 -6.28
C PHE A 86 -0.53 -11.35 -6.92
N GLY A 87 -0.48 -11.58 -8.23
CA GLY A 87 -1.48 -12.38 -8.95
C GLY A 87 -2.87 -11.76 -8.89
N ILE A 88 -2.92 -10.44 -8.97
CA ILE A 88 -4.13 -9.61 -8.89
C ILE A 88 -4.56 -9.10 -10.24
#